data_AF-A0A7C1YMJ2-F1
#
_entry.id   AF-A0A7C1YMJ2-F1
#
_cell.length_a   1.000
_cell.length_b   1.000
_cell.length_c   1.000
_cell.angle_alpha   90.00
_cell.angle_beta   90.00
_cell.angle_gamma   90.00
#
_symmetry.space_group_name_H-M   'P 1'
#
loop_
_entity.id
_entity.type
_entity.pdbx_description
1 polymer ?
#
loop_
_entity_poly.entity_id
_entity_poly.type
_entity_poly.pdbx_seq_one_letter_code
_entity_poly.pdbx_strand_id
1 'polypeptide(L)'
;MRRLSVLLTVMLFSLVIVGQAQAQGTDPQSGPVVHVLYFYSVDCPHCLAIKEEILDPFQARYGAQLDLRMLEISTPANYELLVRTEEFFDLAPEERGLPTLVIDGQVLIGEEQTRRELPCLLENCFAAGGTTWPAIPGLEEVLAASPGSPLIGPGAGSGTGEIEICEEDAAACESEAPIWAAYFYQVGCQECSRAEADIQYVRSRFPQLIVDEFNIYDDAALAQWLADRAGRQDLHTPALFIGDDALIGEGEITPQNLERLLKKYGPTGAGKVWAAFDSDVGQAGLTERFRSLGPLTVILAGLVDGLNPCAFATIVFFVSYLTLSGRRGREVLAVGGAFTSGVFLAYLAVGLGLYKVLDLLGNFLTTLSRWVYGLTALLCATLAVFSFLDFLRARRGQIGDMSLNLPHSLRMRINAIIRRGRKAQAYVAGAFVTGLVVSFLELACTGQVYLPTIIFVTSIPALRARAIGYLLLYNLLFVTPLVVVFSLAYCGTTSKELTRFLQRNAAVVKLGMVVLFASLAVWLGLSLL
;
A
#
# COMPACT_ATOMS: atom_id res chain seq x y z
N MET A 1 -28.89 58.67 69.61
CA MET A 1 -28.71 58.85 68.15
C MET A 1 -27.39 59.57 67.83
N ARG A 2 -26.24 58.98 68.17
CA ARG A 2 -24.91 59.49 67.79
C ARG A 2 -23.82 58.39 67.71
N ARG A 3 -24.22 57.12 67.86
CA ARG A 3 -23.36 55.92 67.74
C ARG A 3 -23.72 55.00 66.58
N LEU A 4 -24.79 55.31 65.83
CA LEU A 4 -25.22 54.53 64.65
C LEU A 4 -24.69 55.10 63.32
N SER A 5 -24.22 56.35 63.30
CA SER A 5 -23.70 57.01 62.09
C SER A 5 -22.17 56.92 61.93
N VAL A 6 -21.45 56.35 62.90
CA VAL A 6 -19.99 56.13 62.84
C VAL A 6 -19.65 54.70 62.40
N LEU A 7 -20.56 53.74 62.62
CA LEU A 7 -20.38 52.36 62.16
C LEU A 7 -20.67 52.18 60.66
N LEU A 8 -21.49 53.04 60.05
CA LEU A 8 -21.79 52.95 58.61
C LEU A 8 -20.65 53.50 57.73
N THR A 9 -19.87 54.46 58.22
CA THR A 9 -18.71 55.04 57.51
C THR A 9 -17.46 54.18 57.61
N VAL A 10 -17.31 53.40 58.69
CA VAL A 10 -16.18 52.45 58.83
C VAL A 10 -16.41 51.18 57.99
N MET A 11 -17.66 50.75 57.78
CA MET A 11 -17.98 49.58 56.95
C MET A 11 -17.93 49.86 55.43
N LEU A 12 -18.09 51.12 55.00
CA LEU A 12 -17.89 51.51 53.60
C LEU A 12 -16.41 51.75 53.23
N PHE A 13 -15.52 51.98 54.20
CA PHE A 13 -14.09 52.23 53.92
C PHE A 13 -13.24 50.95 53.95
N SER A 14 -13.71 49.88 54.61
CA SER A 14 -13.07 48.56 54.57
C SER A 14 -13.46 47.70 53.36
N LEU A 15 -14.45 48.12 52.56
CA LEU A 15 -14.78 47.47 51.28
C LEU A 15 -14.04 48.07 50.07
N VAL A 16 -13.20 49.11 50.25
CA VAL A 16 -12.51 49.81 49.15
C VAL A 16 -10.99 49.53 49.13
N ILE A 17 -10.41 48.89 50.16
CA ILE A 17 -8.95 48.67 50.26
C ILE A 17 -8.51 47.22 49.94
N VAL A 18 -9.43 46.28 49.71
CA VAL A 18 -9.10 44.94 49.14
C VAL A 18 -9.27 44.94 47.61
N GLY A 19 -8.88 46.04 46.97
CA GLY A 19 -8.98 46.26 45.52
C GLY A 19 -7.67 46.69 44.87
N GLN A 20 -6.53 46.34 45.48
CA GLN A 20 -5.18 46.56 44.94
C GLN A 20 -4.29 45.35 45.31
N ALA A 21 -4.70 44.15 44.92
CA ALA A 21 -3.74 43.10 44.61
C ALA A 21 -3.58 43.12 43.08
N GLN A 22 -2.34 43.32 42.65
CA GLN A 22 -1.95 43.59 41.27
C GLN A 22 -2.52 42.54 40.31
N ALA A 23 -3.55 42.93 39.54
CA ALA A 23 -3.74 42.36 38.22
C ALA A 23 -2.74 43.09 37.32
N GLN A 24 -1.62 42.44 37.05
CA GLN A 24 -0.78 42.81 35.91
C GLN A 24 -1.70 42.91 34.69
N GLY A 25 -1.61 44.03 33.99
CA GLY A 25 -2.41 44.27 32.79
C GLY A 25 -2.19 43.16 31.79
N THR A 26 -3.17 42.27 31.65
CA THR A 26 -3.39 41.52 30.43
C THR A 26 -4.06 42.45 29.44
N ASP A 27 -3.31 42.75 28.38
CA ASP A 27 -3.72 43.50 27.21
C ASP A 27 -5.11 43.04 26.68
N PRO A 28 -6.06 43.92 26.30
CA PRO A 28 -7.46 43.57 26.06
C PRO A 28 -7.76 42.90 24.70
N GLN A 29 -6.92 41.96 24.23
CA GLN A 29 -7.07 41.29 22.92
C GLN A 29 -6.84 39.77 22.88
N SER A 30 -6.52 39.08 23.98
CA SER A 30 -6.16 37.66 23.93
C SER A 30 -7.27 36.74 24.44
N GLY A 31 -8.14 36.28 23.53
CA GLY A 31 -8.84 35.00 23.76
C GLY A 31 -7.85 33.83 23.80
N PRO A 32 -8.24 32.64 24.27
CA PRO A 32 -7.37 31.47 24.28
C PRO A 32 -6.91 31.16 22.84
N VAL A 33 -5.60 31.24 22.58
CA VAL A 33 -5.02 30.91 21.26
C VAL A 33 -4.55 29.46 21.29
N VAL A 34 -4.97 28.69 20.30
CA VAL A 34 -4.52 27.32 20.09
C VAL A 34 -3.54 27.32 18.93
N HIS A 35 -2.30 26.95 19.22
CA HIS A 35 -1.22 26.78 18.25
C HIS A 35 -1.24 25.37 17.67
N VAL A 36 -1.22 25.30 16.34
CA VAL A 36 -1.19 24.04 15.58
C VAL A 36 -0.07 24.11 14.56
N LEU A 37 0.81 23.11 14.59
CA LEU A 37 1.85 22.93 13.58
C LEU A 37 1.40 21.85 12.60
N TYR A 38 1.40 22.13 11.31
CA TYR A 38 0.95 21.20 10.28
C TYR A 38 2.01 21.03 9.21
N PHE A 39 2.64 19.86 9.16
CA PHE A 39 3.61 19.49 8.14
C PHE A 39 2.90 18.77 7.00
N TYR A 40 3.10 19.28 5.78
CA TYR A 40 2.43 18.76 4.60
C TYR A 40 3.35 18.76 3.38
N SER A 41 2.92 18.05 2.34
CA SER A 41 3.51 18.12 1.00
C SER A 41 2.44 18.52 -0.01
N VAL A 42 2.80 19.33 -1.00
CA VAL A 42 1.92 19.69 -2.13
C VAL A 42 1.59 18.50 -3.03
N ASP A 43 2.48 17.51 -3.10
CA ASP A 43 2.32 16.29 -3.90
C ASP A 43 1.64 15.15 -3.10
N CYS A 44 1.11 15.44 -1.91
CA CYS A 44 0.45 14.49 -1.01
C CYS A 44 -1.08 14.69 -1.01
N PRO A 45 -1.87 13.83 -1.69
CA PRO A 45 -3.33 13.98 -1.77
C PRO A 45 -4.03 13.98 -0.40
N HIS A 46 -3.58 13.13 0.52
CA HIS A 46 -4.11 13.05 1.89
C HIS A 46 -3.84 14.33 2.70
N CYS A 47 -2.72 15.01 2.42
CA CYS A 47 -2.36 16.26 3.06
C CYS A 47 -3.23 17.41 2.56
N LEU A 48 -3.55 17.43 1.27
CA LEU A 48 -4.47 18.40 0.68
C LEU A 48 -5.90 18.18 1.18
N ALA A 49 -6.34 16.93 1.29
CA ALA A 49 -7.66 16.59 1.83
C ALA A 49 -7.86 17.11 3.26
N ILE A 50 -6.89 16.90 4.16
CA ILE A 50 -6.94 17.45 5.53
C ILE A 50 -6.94 18.98 5.53
N LYS A 51 -6.12 19.59 4.69
CA LYS A 51 -6.05 21.04 4.59
C LYS A 51 -7.41 21.64 4.19
N GLU A 52 -7.99 21.15 3.10
CA GLU A 52 -9.21 21.72 2.50
C GLU A 52 -10.48 21.36 3.28
N GLU A 53 -10.58 20.12 3.78
CA GLU A 53 -11.81 19.63 4.41
C GLU A 53 -11.87 19.87 5.92
N ILE A 54 -10.72 20.09 6.57
CA ILE A 54 -10.63 20.16 8.04
C ILE A 54 -10.00 21.48 8.49
N LEU A 55 -8.76 21.74 8.10
CA LEU A 55 -8.01 22.88 8.61
C LEU A 55 -8.58 24.22 8.13
N ASP A 56 -8.90 24.35 6.84
CA ASP A 56 -9.47 25.58 6.28
C ASP A 56 -10.84 25.93 6.93
N PRO A 57 -11.79 24.99 7.09
CA PRO A 57 -13.03 25.23 7.85
C PRO A 57 -12.79 25.62 9.32
N PHE A 58 -11.82 25.00 9.99
CA PHE A 58 -11.51 25.36 11.38
C PHE A 58 -10.85 26.74 11.50
N GLN A 59 -9.96 27.09 10.58
CA GLN A 59 -9.37 28.43 10.50
C GLN A 59 -10.45 29.48 10.23
N ALA A 60 -11.43 29.18 9.36
CA ALA A 60 -12.57 30.07 9.11
C ALA A 60 -13.49 30.22 10.33
N ARG A 61 -13.66 29.16 11.14
CA ARG A 61 -14.52 29.15 12.33
C ARG A 61 -13.90 29.87 13.53
N TYR A 62 -12.61 29.64 13.80
CA TYR A 62 -11.92 30.14 15.00
C TYR A 62 -11.06 31.39 14.74
N GLY A 63 -10.77 31.70 13.47
CA GLY A 63 -10.06 32.91 13.07
C GLY A 63 -8.71 33.06 13.77
N ALA A 64 -8.46 34.24 14.35
CA ALA A 64 -7.21 34.55 15.04
C ALA A 64 -6.98 33.76 16.35
N GLN A 65 -7.97 33.00 16.84
CA GLN A 65 -7.81 32.12 17.99
C GLN A 65 -7.17 30.78 17.62
N LEU A 66 -7.15 30.40 16.34
CA LEU A 66 -6.40 29.25 15.84
C LEU A 66 -5.16 29.76 15.09
N ASP A 67 -4.00 29.59 15.70
CA ASP A 67 -2.70 29.90 15.08
C ASP A 67 -2.18 28.65 14.37
N LEU A 68 -2.65 28.46 13.13
CA LEU A 68 -2.27 27.36 12.27
C LEU A 68 -1.02 27.71 11.46
N ARG A 69 0.05 26.93 11.67
CA ARG A 69 1.32 27.04 10.94
C ARG A 69 1.48 25.88 9.99
N MET A 70 1.26 26.15 8.71
CA MET A 70 1.43 25.18 7.63
C MET A 70 2.88 25.23 7.13
N LEU A 71 3.55 24.09 7.21
CA LEU A 71 4.95 23.93 6.84
C LEU A 71 5.05 22.94 5.69
N GLU A 72 5.37 23.45 4.51
CA GLU A 72 5.60 22.62 3.33
C GLU A 72 6.98 21.97 3.42
N ILE A 73 7.00 20.63 3.48
CA ILE A 73 8.22 19.85 3.74
C ILE A 73 9.17 19.81 2.54
N SER A 74 8.71 20.17 1.34
CA SER A 74 9.61 20.36 0.20
C SER A 74 10.65 21.45 0.46
N THR A 75 10.40 22.32 1.45
CA THR A 75 11.38 23.29 1.95
C THR A 75 12.32 22.59 2.96
N PRO A 76 13.64 22.58 2.73
CA PRO A 76 14.59 21.86 3.60
C PRO A 76 14.52 22.25 5.09
N ALA A 77 14.36 23.55 5.39
CA ALA A 77 14.25 24.02 6.78
C ALA A 77 13.02 23.45 7.51
N ASN A 78 11.90 23.29 6.80
CA ASN A 78 10.67 22.73 7.36
C ASN A 78 10.78 21.22 7.55
N TYR A 79 11.45 20.53 6.63
CA TYR A 79 11.72 19.11 6.76
C TYR A 79 12.63 18.81 7.96
N GLU A 80 13.70 19.59 8.15
CA GLU A 80 14.55 19.44 9.33
C GLU A 80 13.79 19.67 10.64
N LEU A 81 12.87 20.64 10.63
CA LEU A 81 11.98 20.85 11.77
C LEU A 81 11.03 19.68 11.99
N LEU A 82 10.50 19.04 10.94
CA LEU A 82 9.70 17.81 11.06
C LEU A 82 10.51 16.69 11.70
N VAL A 83 11.73 16.43 11.23
CA VAL A 83 12.59 15.38 11.81
C VAL A 83 12.88 15.65 13.29
N ARG A 84 13.22 16.89 13.66
CA ARG A 84 13.43 17.26 15.07
C ARG A 84 12.15 17.14 15.90
N THR A 85 10.99 17.41 15.29
CA THR A 85 9.69 17.22 15.93
C THR A 85 9.46 15.74 16.22
N GLU A 86 9.67 14.87 15.24
CA GLU A 86 9.52 13.42 15.39
C GLU A 86 10.46 12.84 16.44
N GLU A 87 11.72 13.30 16.46
CA GLU A 87 12.70 12.92 17.49
C GLU A 87 12.32 13.45 18.88
N PHE A 88 11.83 14.68 18.96
CA PHE A 88 11.41 15.29 20.23
C PHE A 88 10.25 14.53 20.89
N PHE A 89 9.34 13.99 20.08
CA PHE A 89 8.22 13.17 20.54
C PHE A 89 8.53 11.66 20.61
N ASP A 90 9.79 11.26 20.39
CA ASP A 90 10.27 9.86 20.44
C ASP A 90 9.45 8.91 19.53
N LEU A 91 9.06 9.40 18.35
CA LEU A 91 8.21 8.65 17.43
C LEU A 91 8.99 7.51 16.77
N ALA A 92 8.46 6.30 16.86
CA ALA A 92 9.07 5.13 16.22
C ALA A 92 9.08 5.31 14.69
N PRO A 93 10.08 4.77 13.96
CA PRO A 93 10.16 4.91 12.51
C PRO A 93 8.90 4.46 11.77
N GLU A 94 8.20 3.46 12.31
CA GLU A 94 6.97 2.86 11.78
C GLU A 94 5.73 3.76 11.94
N GLU A 95 5.78 4.71 12.87
CA GLU A 95 4.67 5.60 13.19
C GLU A 95 4.76 6.93 12.42
N ARG A 96 5.91 7.24 11.82
CA ARG A 96 6.18 8.50 11.11
C ARG A 96 5.49 8.52 9.74
N GLY A 97 4.92 9.66 9.37
CA GLY A 97 4.19 9.78 8.11
C GLY A 97 3.57 11.17 7.92
N LEU A 98 3.01 11.38 6.72
CA LEU A 98 2.36 12.64 6.35
C LEU A 98 0.86 12.45 6.13
N PRO A 99 0.06 13.50 6.38
CA PRO A 99 0.45 14.74 7.06
C PRO A 99 0.78 14.50 8.54
N THR A 100 1.63 15.35 9.12
CA THR A 100 1.94 15.34 10.56
C THR A 100 1.38 16.62 11.18
N LEU A 101 0.59 16.49 12.24
CA LEU A 101 0.02 17.63 12.95
C LEU A 101 0.42 17.58 14.43
N VAL A 102 0.92 18.70 14.96
CA VAL A 102 1.22 18.84 16.38
C VAL A 102 0.27 19.84 17.02
N ILE A 103 -0.41 19.41 18.08
CA ILE A 103 -1.34 20.24 18.87
C ILE A 103 -1.22 19.83 20.35
N ASP A 104 -1.03 20.80 21.24
CA ASP A 104 -0.94 20.58 22.70
C ASP A 104 0.04 19.47 23.13
N GLY A 105 1.19 19.38 22.47
CA GLY A 105 2.18 18.33 22.74
C GLY A 105 1.76 16.91 22.31
N GLN A 106 0.70 16.78 21.51
CA GLN A 106 0.28 15.54 20.86
C GLN A 106 0.61 15.60 19.37
N VAL A 107 0.99 14.46 18.80
CA VAL A 107 1.26 14.31 17.37
C VAL A 107 0.19 13.42 16.75
N LEU A 108 -0.47 13.93 15.72
CA LEU A 108 -1.41 13.20 14.88
C LEU A 108 -0.74 12.93 13.54
N ILE A 109 -0.77 11.66 13.11
CA ILE A 109 -0.07 11.23 11.89
C ILE A 109 -1.07 10.60 10.92
N GLY A 110 -1.05 11.10 9.69
CA GLY A 110 -1.92 10.65 8.62
C GLY A 110 -3.32 11.24 8.69
N GLU A 111 -4.09 10.98 7.64
CA GLU A 111 -5.43 11.56 7.45
C GLU A 111 -6.44 11.03 8.48
N GLU A 112 -6.55 9.71 8.64
CA GLU A 112 -7.58 9.08 9.48
C GLU A 112 -7.50 9.49 10.95
N GLN A 113 -6.29 9.49 11.51
CA GLN A 113 -6.08 9.91 12.90
C GLN A 113 -6.44 11.38 13.08
N THR A 114 -5.94 12.25 12.18
CA THR A 114 -6.21 13.69 12.23
C THR A 114 -7.70 13.98 12.12
N ARG A 115 -8.42 13.32 11.20
CA ARG A 115 -9.87 13.51 11.01
C ARG A 115 -10.68 13.09 12.24
N ARG A 116 -10.26 12.01 12.91
CA ARG A 116 -10.95 11.47 14.09
C ARG A 116 -10.71 12.28 15.35
N GLU A 117 -9.48 12.74 15.57
CA GLU A 117 -9.03 13.24 16.87
C GLU A 117 -8.94 14.76 16.95
N LEU A 118 -8.58 15.44 15.85
CA LEU A 118 -8.37 16.89 15.85
C LEU A 118 -9.58 17.72 16.31
N PRO A 119 -10.85 17.41 15.91
CA PRO A 119 -12.00 18.19 16.35
C PRO A 119 -12.17 18.21 17.88
N CYS A 120 -12.02 17.05 18.52
CA CYS A 120 -12.16 16.92 19.98
C CYS A 120 -10.98 17.58 20.71
N LEU A 121 -9.77 17.46 20.16
CA LEU A 121 -8.58 18.11 20.71
C LEU A 121 -8.69 19.64 20.68
N LEU A 122 -9.14 20.21 19.56
CA LEU A 122 -9.37 21.65 19.45
C LEU A 122 -10.38 22.15 20.49
N GLU A 123 -11.51 21.47 20.64
CA GLU A 123 -12.53 21.84 21.65
C GLU A 123 -11.97 21.80 23.08
N ASN A 124 -11.20 20.77 23.41
CA ASN A 124 -10.55 20.64 24.72
C ASN A 124 -9.50 21.73 24.94
N CYS A 125 -8.67 22.03 23.94
CA CYS A 125 -7.64 23.06 24.00
C CYS A 125 -8.24 24.46 24.19
N PHE A 126 -9.32 24.79 23.46
CA PHE A 126 -10.03 26.05 23.66
C PHE A 126 -10.70 26.15 25.03
N ALA A 127 -11.26 25.03 25.54
CA ALA A 127 -11.84 24.99 26.89
C ALA A 127 -10.78 25.10 28.01
N ALA A 128 -9.55 24.64 27.76
CA ALA A 128 -8.43 24.68 28.68
C ALA A 128 -7.70 26.04 28.73
N GLY A 129 -8.05 26.98 27.85
CA GLY A 129 -7.46 28.32 27.83
C GLY A 129 -6.38 28.55 26.76
N GLY A 130 -6.28 27.65 25.77
CA GLY A 130 -5.31 27.74 24.68
C GLY A 130 -4.13 26.76 24.85
N THR A 131 -3.20 26.78 23.89
CA THR A 131 -1.99 25.95 23.93
C THR A 131 -0.74 26.83 23.88
N THR A 132 0.44 26.23 24.05
CA THR A 132 1.73 26.91 23.84
C THR A 132 2.52 26.15 22.77
N TRP A 133 3.45 26.82 22.11
CA TRP A 133 4.35 26.16 21.16
C TRP A 133 5.20 25.10 21.91
N PRO A 134 5.34 23.88 21.36
CA PRO A 134 6.23 22.89 21.92
C PRO A 134 7.69 23.36 21.82
N ALA A 135 8.53 22.99 22.78
CA ALA A 135 9.93 23.42 22.87
C ALA A 135 10.86 22.66 21.88
N ILE A 136 10.45 22.60 20.61
CA ILE A 136 11.16 21.87 19.55
C ILE A 136 12.37 22.71 19.09
N PRO A 137 13.59 22.15 19.07
CA PRO A 137 14.79 22.88 18.64
C PRO A 137 14.68 23.42 17.20
N GLY A 138 14.77 24.74 17.03
CA GLY A 138 14.69 25.43 15.73
C GLY A 138 13.28 25.84 15.30
N LEU A 139 12.24 25.55 16.09
CA LEU A 139 10.87 26.01 15.81
C LEU A 139 10.75 27.54 15.81
N GLU A 140 11.39 28.21 16.78
CA GLU A 140 11.34 29.67 16.90
C GLU A 140 11.94 30.39 15.68
N GLU A 141 12.99 29.82 15.08
CA GLU A 141 13.65 30.36 13.88
C GLU A 141 12.74 30.26 12.65
N VAL A 142 12.07 29.11 12.47
CA VAL A 142 11.10 28.90 11.39
C VAL A 142 9.85 29.77 11.58
N LEU A 143 9.39 29.96 12.82
CA LEU A 143 8.27 30.84 13.14
C LEU A 143 8.63 32.33 12.98
N ALA A 144 9.86 32.73 13.31
CA ALA A 144 10.35 34.10 13.17
C ALA A 144 10.63 34.50 11.71
N ALA A 145 11.02 33.55 10.85
CA ALA A 145 11.17 33.76 9.42
C ALA A 145 9.83 34.02 8.70
N SER A 146 8.68 33.87 9.38
CA SER A 146 7.35 34.15 8.82
C SER A 146 6.35 34.65 9.89
N PRO A 147 6.42 35.94 10.27
CA PRO A 147 5.47 36.52 11.21
C PRO A 147 4.16 36.90 10.49
N GLY A 148 3.16 36.00 10.58
CA GLY A 148 1.76 36.31 10.34
C GLY A 148 1.26 36.04 8.91
N SER A 149 0.12 35.32 8.84
CA SER A 149 -0.70 35.01 7.66
C SER A 149 -0.43 33.65 6.99
N PRO A 150 -1.49 32.89 6.62
CA PRO A 150 -1.37 31.57 6.00
C PRO A 150 -0.88 31.75 4.56
N LEU A 151 0.37 31.40 4.30
CA LEU A 151 0.93 31.43 2.96
C LEU A 151 0.38 30.24 2.16
N ILE A 152 -0.58 30.58 1.29
CA ILE A 152 -0.71 29.96 -0.03
C ILE A 152 0.64 30.15 -0.72
N GLY A 153 1.23 29.05 -1.18
CA GLY A 153 2.51 29.04 -1.91
C GLY A 153 2.49 29.89 -3.18
N PRO A 154 3.63 30.04 -3.86
CA PRO A 154 3.77 30.94 -5.01
C PRO A 154 2.89 30.46 -6.17
N GLY A 155 1.69 31.03 -6.28
CA GLY A 155 0.71 30.67 -7.31
C GLY A 155 -0.47 31.63 -7.49
N ALA A 156 -0.52 32.76 -6.77
CA ALA A 156 -1.61 33.73 -6.93
C ALA A 156 -1.16 35.16 -6.61
N GLY A 157 -0.38 35.76 -7.52
CA GLY A 157 -0.08 37.18 -7.52
C GLY A 157 -0.38 37.77 -8.89
N SER A 158 -1.53 38.43 -9.02
CA SER A 158 -1.80 39.36 -10.12
C SER A 158 -0.93 40.59 -9.90
N GLY A 159 0.26 40.60 -10.51
CA GLY A 159 1.19 41.72 -10.47
C GLY A 159 2.19 41.60 -11.60
N THR A 160 2.04 42.44 -12.63
CA THR A 160 3.06 42.65 -13.66
C THR A 160 4.26 43.35 -13.00
N GLY A 161 5.24 42.57 -12.56
CA GLY A 161 6.52 43.05 -12.06
C GLY A 161 7.63 42.44 -12.90
N GLU A 162 8.36 43.29 -13.62
CA GLU A 162 9.50 42.93 -14.46
C GLU A 162 10.53 42.13 -13.66
N ILE A 163 11.04 41.06 -14.28
CA ILE A 163 12.10 40.22 -13.74
C ILE A 163 13.40 41.01 -13.85
N GLU A 164 13.94 41.42 -12.70
CA GLU A 164 15.28 41.97 -12.60
C GLU A 164 16.28 40.81 -12.75
N ILE A 165 17.01 40.80 -13.87
CA ILE A 165 18.04 39.82 -14.18
C ILE A 165 19.30 40.24 -13.40
N CYS A 166 19.70 39.46 -12.40
CA CYS A 166 21.00 39.64 -11.75
C CYS A 166 22.13 39.26 -12.72
N GLU A 167 23.10 40.16 -12.90
CA GLU A 167 24.32 39.91 -13.68
C GLU A 167 25.22 38.85 -13.04
N GLU A 168 25.84 38.03 -13.91
CA GLU A 168 26.60 36.82 -13.60
C GLU A 168 27.95 37.12 -12.92
N ASP A 169 28.10 36.71 -11.65
CA ASP A 169 29.42 36.37 -11.09
C ASP A 169 29.74 34.90 -11.41
N ALA A 170 30.37 34.68 -12.57
CA ALA A 170 30.75 33.38 -13.11
C ALA A 170 31.80 32.58 -12.29
N ALA A 171 32.12 33.00 -11.07
CA ALA A 171 33.09 32.35 -10.18
C ALA A 171 32.45 31.56 -9.01
N ALA A 172 31.13 31.65 -8.83
CA ALA A 172 30.41 30.92 -7.76
C ALA A 172 29.79 29.58 -8.22
N CYS A 173 29.92 29.21 -9.50
CA CYS A 173 29.35 28.00 -10.08
C CYS A 173 30.42 26.93 -10.35
N GLU A 174 31.12 26.45 -9.33
CA GLU A 174 31.66 25.08 -9.39
C GLU A 174 30.51 24.14 -9.04
N SER A 175 29.75 23.71 -10.05
CA SER A 175 28.73 22.68 -9.87
C SER A 175 29.43 21.36 -9.53
N GLU A 176 29.18 20.80 -8.35
CA GLU A 176 29.60 19.45 -8.00
C GLU A 176 29.17 18.47 -9.12
N ALA A 177 30.05 17.50 -9.46
CA ALA A 177 29.85 16.65 -10.62
C ALA A 177 28.56 15.81 -10.48
N PRO A 178 27.70 15.74 -11.53
CA PRO A 178 26.41 15.07 -11.42
C PRO A 178 26.58 13.57 -11.15
N ILE A 179 25.70 13.03 -10.29
CA ILE A 179 25.62 11.63 -9.92
C ILE A 179 24.33 11.06 -10.50
N TRP A 180 24.44 10.32 -11.60
CA TRP A 180 23.32 9.63 -12.23
C TRP A 180 23.02 8.31 -11.50
N ALA A 181 21.76 8.11 -11.14
CA ALA A 181 21.24 6.87 -10.60
C ALA A 181 20.13 6.29 -11.50
N ALA A 182 20.14 4.98 -11.72
CA ALA A 182 19.05 4.26 -12.39
C ALA A 182 18.23 3.52 -11.34
N TYR A 183 16.96 3.90 -11.21
CA TYR A 183 16.02 3.29 -10.27
C TYR A 183 15.03 2.39 -11.02
N PHE A 184 14.89 1.15 -10.58
CA PHE A 184 13.97 0.17 -11.14
C PHE A 184 12.84 -0.14 -10.16
N TYR A 185 11.61 0.11 -10.59
CA TYR A 185 10.40 -0.12 -9.80
C TYR A 185 9.48 -1.14 -10.48
N GLN A 186 8.50 -1.60 -9.71
CA GLN A 186 7.42 -2.45 -10.19
C GLN A 186 6.07 -1.83 -9.82
N VAL A 187 5.13 -1.83 -10.76
CA VAL A 187 3.75 -1.37 -10.51
C VAL A 187 3.10 -2.23 -9.42
N GLY A 188 2.52 -1.59 -8.41
CA GLY A 188 1.84 -2.29 -7.32
C GLY A 188 2.77 -2.81 -6.22
N CYS A 189 4.06 -2.42 -6.25
CA CYS A 189 5.08 -2.77 -5.27
C CYS A 189 5.07 -1.78 -4.11
N GLN A 190 4.75 -2.23 -2.90
CA GLN A 190 4.76 -1.38 -1.70
C GLN A 190 6.17 -0.97 -1.29
N GLU A 191 7.10 -1.92 -1.35
CA GLU A 191 8.53 -1.73 -1.05
C GLU A 191 9.15 -0.64 -1.95
N CYS A 192 8.69 -0.55 -3.19
CA CYS A 192 9.13 0.45 -4.17
C CYS A 192 8.65 1.86 -3.81
N SER A 193 7.39 2.01 -3.36
CA SER A 193 6.88 3.30 -2.91
C SER A 193 7.66 3.85 -1.71
N ARG A 194 8.17 2.97 -0.83
CA ARG A 194 9.04 3.39 0.28
C ARG A 194 10.40 3.87 -0.22
N ALA A 195 11.04 3.06 -1.07
CA ALA A 195 12.33 3.39 -1.68
C ALA A 195 12.30 4.74 -2.42
N GLU A 196 11.22 5.05 -3.14
CA GLU A 196 11.02 6.33 -3.82
C GLU A 196 11.05 7.52 -2.86
N ALA A 197 10.36 7.40 -1.72
CA ALA A 197 10.37 8.45 -0.69
C ALA A 197 11.77 8.68 -0.10
N ASP A 198 12.50 7.59 0.20
CA ASP A 198 13.85 7.67 0.72
C ASP A 198 14.84 8.26 -0.30
N ILE A 199 14.70 7.92 -1.59
CA ILE A 199 15.47 8.51 -2.70
C ILE A 199 15.17 10.01 -2.81
N GLN A 200 13.90 10.41 -2.80
CA GLN A 200 13.48 11.81 -2.92
C GLN A 200 14.01 12.65 -1.76
N TYR A 201 13.99 12.11 -0.54
CA TYR A 201 14.59 12.74 0.63
C TYR A 201 16.09 13.00 0.42
N VAL A 202 16.85 11.98 0.01
CA VAL A 202 18.29 12.15 -0.20
C VAL A 202 18.59 13.11 -1.35
N ARG A 203 17.76 13.13 -2.41
CA ARG A 203 17.88 14.07 -3.53
C ARG A 203 17.75 15.53 -3.09
N SER A 204 16.98 15.80 -2.04
CA SER A 204 16.87 17.16 -1.46
C SER A 204 18.17 17.63 -0.78
N ARG A 205 18.97 16.71 -0.23
CA ARG A 205 20.27 17.01 0.41
C ARG A 205 21.45 16.96 -0.56
N PHE A 206 21.32 16.16 -1.62
CA PHE A 206 22.32 16.00 -2.67
C PHE A 206 21.70 16.35 -4.03
N PRO A 207 21.57 17.64 -4.38
CA PRO A 207 20.95 18.07 -5.64
C PRO A 207 21.71 17.61 -6.89
N GLN A 208 22.97 17.18 -6.74
CA GLN A 208 23.75 16.51 -7.77
C GLN A 208 23.24 15.10 -8.13
N LEU A 209 22.38 14.48 -7.31
CA LEU A 209 21.77 13.18 -7.59
C LEU A 209 20.63 13.33 -8.60
N ILE A 210 20.80 12.75 -9.78
CA ILE A 210 19.79 12.70 -10.84
C ILE A 210 19.34 11.25 -10.99
N VAL A 211 18.05 11.01 -10.82
CA VAL A 211 17.47 9.65 -10.83
C VAL A 211 16.64 9.47 -12.10
N ASP A 212 17.02 8.51 -12.93
CA ASP A 212 16.20 8.01 -14.02
C ASP A 212 15.40 6.80 -13.53
N GLU A 213 14.08 6.85 -13.66
CA GLU A 213 13.18 5.78 -13.23
C GLU A 213 12.81 4.87 -14.40
N PHE A 214 12.86 3.56 -14.15
CA PHE A 214 12.60 2.52 -15.13
C PHE A 214 11.62 1.50 -14.58
N ASN A 215 10.60 1.18 -15.36
CA ASN A 215 9.71 0.09 -15.00
C ASN A 215 10.45 -1.24 -15.28
N ILE A 216 10.62 -2.09 -14.26
CA ILE A 216 11.32 -3.37 -14.42
C ILE A 216 10.69 -4.25 -15.51
N TYR A 217 9.39 -4.07 -15.78
CA TYR A 217 8.68 -4.81 -16.83
C TYR A 217 9.07 -4.37 -18.24
N ASP A 218 9.52 -3.14 -18.45
CA ASP A 218 9.90 -2.61 -19.77
C ASP A 218 11.43 -2.64 -19.95
N ASP A 219 12.19 -2.53 -18.85
CA ASP A 219 13.65 -2.36 -18.87
C ASP A 219 14.40 -3.47 -18.10
N ALA A 220 13.81 -4.67 -17.94
CA ALA A 220 14.45 -5.77 -17.22
C ALA A 220 15.83 -6.14 -17.80
N ALA A 221 16.02 -5.95 -19.11
CA ALA A 221 17.30 -6.20 -19.77
C ALA A 221 18.39 -5.24 -19.32
N LEU A 222 18.01 -3.98 -19.16
CA LEU A 222 18.90 -2.96 -18.64
C LEU A 222 19.19 -3.21 -17.16
N ALA A 223 18.17 -3.52 -16.37
CA ALA A 223 18.32 -3.85 -14.95
C ALA A 223 19.26 -5.04 -14.73
N GLN A 224 19.10 -6.10 -15.54
CA GLN A 224 19.97 -7.27 -15.49
C GLN A 224 21.40 -6.93 -15.87
N TRP A 225 21.61 -6.15 -16.93
CA TRP A 225 22.93 -5.73 -17.35
C TRP A 225 23.63 -4.88 -16.29
N LEU A 226 22.91 -3.97 -15.62
CA LEU A 226 23.42 -3.18 -14.51
C LEU A 226 23.73 -4.04 -13.28
N ALA A 227 22.89 -5.03 -12.96
CA ALA A 227 23.15 -5.98 -11.88
C ALA A 227 24.41 -6.81 -12.14
N ASP A 228 24.56 -7.35 -13.35
CA ASP A 228 25.75 -8.14 -13.74
C ASP A 228 27.02 -7.28 -13.68
N ARG A 229 26.94 -6.01 -14.11
CA ARG A 229 28.04 -5.05 -14.01
C ARG A 229 28.42 -4.76 -12.55
N ALA A 230 27.44 -4.60 -11.67
CA ALA A 230 27.64 -4.42 -10.24
C ALA A 230 28.04 -5.72 -9.51
N GLY A 231 28.14 -6.86 -10.21
CA GLY A 231 28.47 -8.16 -9.63
C GLY A 231 27.35 -8.76 -8.76
N ARG A 232 26.11 -8.29 -8.91
CA ARG A 232 24.93 -8.75 -8.18
C ARG A 232 24.13 -9.75 -9.00
N GLN A 233 23.73 -10.85 -8.38
CA GLN A 233 22.90 -11.89 -9.03
C GLN A 233 21.46 -11.91 -8.50
N ASP A 234 21.21 -11.23 -7.39
CA ASP A 234 19.99 -11.16 -6.61
C ASP A 234 19.05 -10.03 -7.06
N LEU A 235 18.98 -9.75 -8.36
CA LEU A 235 18.11 -8.71 -8.92
C LEU A 235 16.62 -8.97 -8.61
N HIS A 236 16.02 -8.03 -7.89
CA HIS A 236 14.58 -7.87 -7.68
C HIS A 236 14.28 -6.38 -7.46
N THR A 237 13.01 -5.97 -7.56
CA THR A 237 12.61 -4.58 -7.28
C THR A 237 12.26 -4.38 -5.81
N PRO A 238 12.48 -3.18 -5.24
CA PRO A 238 13.12 -2.01 -5.85
C PRO A 238 14.64 -2.17 -6.02
N ALA A 239 15.23 -1.58 -7.07
CA ALA A 239 16.68 -1.61 -7.26
C ALA A 239 17.22 -0.25 -7.71
N LEU A 240 18.32 0.21 -7.12
CA LEU A 240 18.98 1.48 -7.42
C LEU A 240 20.44 1.23 -7.78
N PHE A 241 20.87 1.74 -8.94
CA PHE A 241 22.24 1.61 -9.45
C PHE A 241 22.91 2.97 -9.55
N ILE A 242 24.10 3.13 -8.98
CA ILE A 242 24.92 4.34 -9.06
C ILE A 242 26.34 3.95 -9.41
N GLY A 243 26.81 4.35 -10.59
CA GLY A 243 28.14 3.95 -11.08
C GLY A 243 28.27 2.43 -11.21
N ASP A 244 29.13 1.83 -10.39
CA ASP A 244 29.39 0.37 -10.36
C ASP A 244 28.78 -0.29 -9.11
N ASP A 245 28.10 0.45 -8.24
CA ASP A 245 27.43 -0.07 -7.05
C ASP A 245 25.92 -0.22 -7.28
N ALA A 246 25.31 -1.14 -6.53
CA ALA A 246 23.88 -1.42 -6.56
C ALA A 246 23.33 -1.59 -5.15
N LEU A 247 22.18 -0.97 -4.89
CA LEU A 247 21.35 -1.19 -3.71
C LEU A 247 20.06 -1.87 -4.16
N ILE A 248 19.81 -3.08 -3.67
CA ILE A 248 18.68 -3.91 -4.13
C ILE A 248 17.80 -4.29 -2.93
N GLY A 249 16.52 -4.00 -3.04
CA GLY A 249 15.51 -4.18 -2.00
C GLY A 249 15.41 -2.99 -1.03
N GLU A 250 14.27 -2.90 -0.36
CA GLU A 250 13.97 -1.83 0.62
C GLU A 250 14.99 -1.78 1.78
N GLY A 251 15.49 -2.94 2.22
CA GLY A 251 16.49 -3.00 3.29
C GLY A 251 17.86 -2.39 2.92
N GLU A 252 18.18 -2.31 1.63
CA GLU A 252 19.42 -1.70 1.15
C GLU A 252 19.23 -0.24 0.73
N ILE A 253 18.09 0.09 0.11
CA ILE A 253 17.73 1.45 -0.33
C ILE A 253 17.20 2.24 0.88
N THR A 254 18.13 2.63 1.74
CA THR A 254 17.86 3.46 2.92
C THR A 254 18.60 4.78 2.82
N PRO A 255 18.13 5.87 3.48
CA PRO A 255 18.81 7.16 3.44
C PRO A 255 20.28 7.06 3.85
N GLN A 256 20.60 6.26 4.87
CA GLN A 256 21.97 6.12 5.37
C GLN A 256 22.91 5.44 4.35
N ASN A 257 22.41 4.44 3.64
CA ASN A 257 23.19 3.74 2.61
C ASN A 257 23.34 4.61 1.35
N LEU A 258 22.28 5.32 0.95
CA LEU A 258 22.31 6.26 -0.16
C LEU A 258 23.31 7.39 0.12
N GLU A 259 23.25 8.03 1.29
CA GLU A 259 24.20 9.08 1.66
C GLU A 259 25.65 8.59 1.66
N ARG A 260 25.89 7.36 2.13
CA ARG A 260 27.23 6.74 2.10
C ARG A 260 27.72 6.58 0.66
N LEU A 261 26.83 6.17 -0.24
CA LEU A 261 27.15 5.96 -1.64
C LEU A 261 27.35 7.29 -2.38
N LEU A 262 26.55 8.30 -2.09
CA LEU A 262 26.70 9.64 -2.67
C LEU A 262 27.97 10.33 -2.17
N LYS A 263 28.37 10.14 -0.90
CA LYS A 263 29.67 10.64 -0.42
C LYS A 263 30.86 9.98 -1.12
N LYS A 264 30.74 8.71 -1.51
CA LYS A 264 31.74 7.99 -2.32
C LYS A 264 31.87 8.61 -3.72
N TYR A 265 30.73 8.93 -4.37
CA TYR A 265 30.69 9.46 -5.74
C TYR A 265 30.73 10.99 -5.84
N GLY A 266 30.53 11.73 -4.75
CA GLY A 266 30.56 13.19 -4.70
C GLY A 266 31.78 13.84 -5.37
N PRO A 267 33.02 13.41 -5.09
CA PRO A 267 34.20 14.05 -5.68
C PRO A 267 34.44 13.72 -7.15
N THR A 268 33.93 12.59 -7.65
CA THR A 268 34.17 12.14 -9.03
C THR A 268 32.96 12.31 -9.96
N GLY A 269 31.77 12.52 -9.38
CA GLY A 269 30.49 12.30 -10.06
C GLY A 269 30.27 10.82 -10.37
N ALA A 270 29.07 10.51 -10.87
CA ALA A 270 28.77 9.23 -11.49
C ALA A 270 28.06 9.49 -12.82
N GLY A 271 28.70 9.11 -13.93
CA GLY A 271 28.09 9.26 -15.25
C GLY A 271 26.91 8.29 -15.48
N LYS A 272 26.10 8.57 -16.49
CA LYS A 272 25.00 7.71 -16.94
C LYS A 272 25.52 6.41 -17.56
N VAL A 273 25.83 5.41 -16.73
CA VAL A 273 26.46 4.13 -17.14
C VAL A 273 25.64 3.39 -18.19
N TRP A 274 24.32 3.47 -18.09
CA TRP A 274 23.38 2.85 -19.03
C TRP A 274 23.24 3.57 -20.38
N ALA A 275 23.90 4.72 -20.58
CA ALA A 275 23.97 5.32 -21.92
C ALA A 275 24.79 4.46 -22.89
N ALA A 276 25.68 3.60 -22.38
CA ALA A 276 26.45 2.63 -23.16
C ALA A 276 25.72 1.28 -23.31
N PHE A 277 24.48 1.17 -22.83
CA PHE A 277 23.69 -0.05 -22.95
C PHE A 277 23.34 -0.33 -24.40
N ASP A 278 23.77 -1.48 -24.89
CA ASP A 278 23.35 -2.04 -26.16
C ASP A 278 22.24 -3.07 -25.89
N SER A 279 21.07 -2.84 -26.49
CA SER A 279 19.90 -3.71 -26.31
C SER A 279 20.16 -5.14 -26.80
N ASP A 280 21.06 -5.35 -27.76
CA ASP A 280 21.42 -6.68 -28.26
C ASP A 280 22.29 -7.45 -27.25
N VAL A 281 23.17 -6.76 -26.51
CA VAL A 281 24.04 -7.36 -25.49
C VAL A 281 23.26 -7.62 -24.19
N GLY A 282 22.41 -6.69 -23.78
CA GLY A 282 21.54 -6.85 -22.61
C GLY A 282 20.63 -8.06 -22.74
N GLN A 283 20.02 -8.26 -23.91
CA GLN A 283 19.14 -9.40 -24.20
C GLN A 283 19.86 -10.75 -24.07
N ALA A 284 21.16 -10.83 -24.38
CA ALA A 284 21.93 -12.06 -24.23
C ALA A 284 22.05 -12.52 -22.75
N GLY A 285 22.23 -11.59 -21.81
CA GLY A 285 22.28 -11.88 -20.37
C GLY A 285 20.98 -12.50 -19.85
N LEU A 286 19.82 -11.95 -20.23
CA LEU A 286 18.54 -12.58 -19.84
C LEU A 286 18.29 -13.88 -20.56
N THR A 287 18.78 -14.07 -21.79
CA THR A 287 18.64 -15.38 -22.43
C THR A 287 19.35 -16.48 -21.68
N GLU A 288 20.51 -16.20 -21.10
CA GLU A 288 21.26 -17.18 -20.32
C GLU A 288 20.57 -17.45 -18.98
N ARG A 289 20.09 -16.40 -18.30
CA ARG A 289 19.29 -16.55 -17.06
C ARG A 289 17.95 -17.27 -17.32
N PHE A 290 17.31 -17.01 -18.44
CA PHE A 290 16.09 -17.71 -18.86
C PHE A 290 16.35 -19.15 -19.31
N ARG A 291 17.52 -19.44 -19.88
CA ARG A 291 17.96 -20.81 -20.15
C ARG A 291 18.29 -21.56 -18.85
N SER A 292 18.81 -20.87 -17.84
CA SER A 292 19.04 -21.43 -16.51
C SER A 292 17.75 -21.61 -15.71
N LEU A 293 16.68 -20.86 -16.04
CA LEU A 293 15.31 -21.18 -15.63
C LEU A 293 14.88 -22.46 -16.35
N GLY A 294 15.23 -23.59 -15.74
CA GLY A 294 14.86 -24.90 -16.27
C GLY A 294 13.34 -25.06 -16.35
N PRO A 295 12.81 -25.91 -17.27
CA PRO A 295 11.38 -26.21 -17.34
C PRO A 295 10.77 -26.61 -15.99
N LEU A 296 11.59 -27.21 -15.11
CA LEU A 296 11.21 -27.59 -13.75
C LEU A 296 10.77 -26.39 -12.89
N THR A 297 11.42 -25.24 -12.99
CA THR A 297 11.05 -24.06 -12.19
C THR A 297 9.71 -23.51 -12.63
N VAL A 298 9.48 -23.42 -13.94
CA VAL A 298 8.19 -23.02 -14.52
C VAL A 298 7.08 -24.00 -14.13
N ILE A 299 7.39 -25.30 -14.11
CA ILE A 299 6.43 -26.34 -13.72
C ILE A 299 6.02 -26.19 -12.26
N LEU A 300 6.99 -26.08 -11.35
CA LEU A 300 6.75 -25.95 -9.93
C LEU A 300 6.04 -24.63 -9.63
N ALA A 301 6.45 -23.52 -10.26
CA ALA A 301 5.84 -22.22 -10.08
C ALA A 301 4.37 -22.22 -10.49
N GLY A 302 4.04 -22.71 -11.70
CA GLY A 302 2.65 -22.78 -12.15
C GLY A 302 1.79 -23.65 -11.24
N LEU A 303 2.30 -24.79 -10.76
CA LEU A 303 1.55 -25.68 -9.88
C LEU A 303 1.33 -25.07 -8.48
N VAL A 304 2.36 -24.40 -7.93
CA VAL A 304 2.27 -23.72 -6.62
C VAL A 304 1.30 -22.56 -6.71
N ASP A 305 1.35 -21.77 -7.78
CA ASP A 305 0.41 -20.67 -8.02
C ASP A 305 -1.03 -21.19 -8.16
N GLY A 306 -1.24 -22.32 -8.85
CA GLY A 306 -2.55 -22.96 -8.97
C GLY A 306 -3.15 -23.45 -7.64
N LEU A 307 -2.35 -23.50 -6.56
CA LEU A 307 -2.75 -23.90 -5.21
C LEU A 307 -2.77 -22.72 -4.23
N ASN A 308 -2.76 -21.49 -4.73
CA ASN A 308 -2.76 -20.28 -3.92
C ASN A 308 -4.05 -20.11 -3.08
N PRO A 309 -4.05 -19.30 -2.00
CA PRO A 309 -5.21 -19.11 -1.13
C PRO A 309 -6.49 -18.67 -1.87
N CYS A 310 -6.34 -17.79 -2.86
CA CYS A 310 -7.44 -17.21 -3.64
C CYS A 310 -8.07 -18.27 -4.56
N ALA A 311 -7.26 -19.05 -5.26
CA ALA A 311 -7.63 -20.20 -6.09
C ALA A 311 -8.22 -21.34 -5.27
N PHE A 312 -7.69 -21.61 -4.07
CA PHE A 312 -8.24 -22.64 -3.20
C PHE A 312 -9.66 -22.27 -2.72
N ALA A 313 -9.88 -21.00 -2.34
CA ALA A 313 -11.19 -20.51 -1.94
C ALA A 313 -12.21 -20.63 -3.09
N THR A 314 -11.80 -20.29 -4.32
CA THR A 314 -12.66 -20.37 -5.51
C THR A 314 -13.00 -21.82 -5.84
N ILE A 315 -12.04 -22.74 -5.77
CA ILE A 315 -12.25 -24.18 -5.90
C ILE A 315 -13.28 -24.70 -4.88
N VAL A 316 -13.11 -24.38 -3.59
CA VAL A 316 -14.02 -24.83 -2.52
C VAL A 316 -15.43 -24.28 -2.72
N PHE A 317 -15.55 -23.00 -3.08
CA PHE A 317 -16.83 -22.37 -3.40
C PHE A 317 -17.52 -23.08 -4.58
N PHE A 318 -16.79 -23.34 -5.67
CA PHE A 318 -17.35 -24.00 -6.85
C PHE A 318 -17.76 -25.44 -6.58
N VAL A 319 -16.95 -26.22 -5.87
CA VAL A 319 -17.31 -27.59 -5.47
C VAL A 319 -18.57 -27.59 -4.59
N SER A 320 -18.66 -26.66 -3.64
CA SER A 320 -19.83 -26.50 -2.76
C SER A 320 -21.07 -26.09 -3.56
N TYR A 321 -20.92 -25.17 -4.50
CA TYR A 321 -21.99 -24.75 -5.40
C TYR A 321 -22.49 -25.92 -6.28
N LEU A 322 -21.59 -26.71 -6.86
CA LEU A 322 -21.93 -27.85 -7.73
C LEU A 322 -22.66 -28.96 -6.96
N THR A 323 -22.20 -29.27 -5.75
CA THR A 323 -22.84 -30.28 -4.88
C THR A 323 -24.23 -29.84 -4.41
N LEU A 324 -24.43 -28.54 -4.15
CA LEU A 324 -25.73 -27.98 -3.74
C LEU A 324 -26.70 -27.80 -4.91
N SER A 325 -26.21 -27.51 -6.10
CA SER A 325 -27.04 -27.23 -7.28
C SER A 325 -27.73 -28.48 -7.84
N GLY A 326 -27.45 -29.66 -7.29
CA GLY A 326 -28.03 -30.93 -7.72
C GLY A 326 -27.62 -31.36 -9.14
N ARG A 327 -26.66 -30.66 -9.75
CA ARG A 327 -26.17 -30.94 -11.10
C ARG A 327 -25.31 -32.19 -11.10
N ARG A 328 -25.48 -33.02 -12.11
CA ARG A 328 -24.81 -34.32 -12.21
C ARG A 328 -24.24 -34.52 -13.60
N GLY A 329 -23.20 -35.35 -13.68
CA GLY A 329 -22.64 -35.79 -14.93
C GLY A 329 -21.98 -34.67 -15.73
N ARG A 330 -22.26 -34.62 -17.04
CA ARG A 330 -21.56 -33.74 -18.00
C ARG A 330 -21.76 -32.24 -17.74
N GLU A 331 -22.82 -31.84 -17.04
CA GLU A 331 -23.04 -30.43 -16.70
C GLU A 331 -21.98 -29.89 -15.75
N VAL A 332 -21.44 -30.74 -14.87
CA VAL A 332 -20.34 -30.37 -13.95
C VAL A 332 -19.06 -30.09 -14.74
N LEU A 333 -18.73 -30.94 -15.72
CA LEU A 333 -17.59 -30.72 -16.61
C LEU A 333 -17.77 -29.48 -17.49
N ALA A 334 -18.98 -29.22 -17.99
CA ALA A 334 -19.24 -28.06 -18.84
C ALA A 334 -19.08 -26.73 -18.08
N VAL A 335 -19.61 -26.67 -16.85
CA VAL A 335 -19.48 -25.48 -15.98
C VAL A 335 -18.05 -25.33 -15.49
N GLY A 336 -17.43 -26.40 -15.00
CA GLY A 336 -16.04 -26.39 -14.55
C GLY A 336 -15.07 -26.04 -15.67
N GLY A 337 -15.25 -26.64 -16.86
CA GLY A 337 -14.46 -26.35 -18.04
C GLY A 337 -14.58 -24.91 -18.53
N ALA A 338 -15.78 -24.31 -18.45
CA ALA A 338 -15.98 -22.90 -18.79
C ALA A 338 -15.35 -21.95 -17.76
N PHE A 339 -15.42 -22.26 -16.47
CA PHE A 339 -14.71 -21.50 -15.44
C PHE A 339 -13.18 -21.56 -15.67
N THR A 340 -12.68 -22.78 -15.83
CA THR A 340 -11.28 -23.12 -16.11
C THR A 340 -10.76 -22.40 -17.36
N SER A 341 -11.56 -22.35 -18.44
CA SER A 341 -11.17 -21.64 -19.66
C SER A 341 -11.19 -20.12 -19.49
N GLY A 342 -12.13 -19.58 -18.72
CA GLY A 342 -12.13 -18.16 -18.34
C GLY A 342 -10.84 -17.81 -17.61
N VAL A 343 -10.44 -18.64 -16.64
CA VAL A 343 -9.21 -18.43 -15.88
C VAL A 343 -7.97 -18.48 -16.77
N PHE A 344 -7.85 -19.53 -17.57
CA PHE A 344 -6.74 -19.71 -18.51
C PHE A 344 -6.62 -18.53 -19.50
N LEU A 345 -7.73 -18.08 -20.07
CA LEU A 345 -7.73 -16.99 -21.06
C LEU A 345 -7.40 -15.64 -20.44
N ALA A 346 -7.86 -15.37 -19.20
CA ALA A 346 -7.48 -14.15 -18.49
C ALA A 346 -5.97 -14.09 -18.24
N TYR A 347 -5.39 -15.14 -17.64
CA TYR A 347 -3.95 -15.18 -17.37
C TYR A 347 -3.10 -15.16 -18.65
N LEU A 348 -3.55 -15.84 -19.71
CA LEU A 348 -2.88 -15.78 -21.01
C LEU A 348 -2.95 -14.38 -21.61
N ALA A 349 -4.10 -13.69 -21.55
CA ALA A 349 -4.25 -12.35 -22.08
C ALA A 349 -3.37 -11.34 -21.33
N VAL A 350 -3.35 -11.40 -19.99
CA VAL A 350 -2.44 -10.60 -19.16
C VAL A 350 -0.99 -10.90 -19.52
N GLY A 351 -0.64 -12.19 -19.62
CA GLY A 351 0.70 -12.67 -19.99
C GLY A 351 1.17 -12.29 -21.40
N LEU A 352 0.26 -11.95 -22.31
CA LEU A 352 0.59 -11.50 -23.68
C LEU A 352 0.72 -9.98 -23.82
N GLY A 353 0.60 -9.22 -22.73
CA GLY A 353 0.86 -7.77 -22.74
C GLY A 353 -0.29 -6.89 -22.26
N LEU A 354 -1.41 -7.44 -21.78
CA LEU A 354 -2.48 -6.61 -21.16
C LEU A 354 -2.06 -5.97 -19.83
N TYR A 355 -0.89 -6.31 -19.28
CA TYR A 355 -0.38 -5.68 -18.05
C TYR A 355 -0.16 -4.16 -18.17
N LYS A 356 0.10 -3.63 -19.38
CA LYS A 356 0.23 -2.17 -19.60
C LYS A 356 -1.06 -1.41 -19.27
N VAL A 357 -2.21 -2.07 -19.36
CA VAL A 357 -3.50 -1.50 -18.94
C VAL A 357 -3.62 -1.49 -17.42
N LEU A 358 -3.00 -2.46 -16.73
CA LEU A 358 -2.94 -2.49 -15.27
C LEU A 358 -2.02 -1.38 -14.73
N ASP A 359 -0.95 -1.04 -15.46
CA ASP A 359 -0.04 0.06 -15.12
C ASP A 359 -0.76 1.41 -15.01
N LEU A 360 -1.62 1.72 -15.98
CA LEU A 360 -2.47 2.91 -15.95
C LEU A 360 -3.43 2.97 -14.74
N LEU A 361 -3.68 1.83 -14.08
CA LEU A 361 -4.53 1.71 -12.90
C LEU A 361 -3.73 1.49 -11.60
N GLY A 362 -2.40 1.66 -11.62
CA GLY A 362 -1.49 1.30 -10.52
C GLY A 362 -1.92 1.76 -9.12
N ASN A 363 -2.29 3.04 -8.96
CA ASN A 363 -2.72 3.60 -7.67
C ASN A 363 -4.04 2.99 -7.16
N PHE A 364 -4.93 2.60 -8.07
CA PHE A 364 -6.16 1.89 -7.70
C PHE A 364 -5.84 0.45 -7.31
N LEU A 365 -4.90 -0.20 -8.00
CA LEU A 365 -4.52 -1.58 -7.74
C LEU A 365 -3.75 -1.76 -6.42
N THR A 366 -2.93 -0.80 -5.99
CA THR A 366 -2.26 -0.85 -4.67
C THR A 366 -3.27 -0.79 -3.53
N THR A 367 -4.20 0.16 -3.60
CA THR A 367 -5.29 0.31 -2.62
C THR A 367 -6.19 -0.93 -2.63
N LEU A 368 -6.60 -1.37 -3.81
CA LEU A 368 -7.43 -2.57 -3.97
C LEU A 368 -6.70 -3.81 -3.45
N SER A 369 -5.41 -3.96 -3.72
CA SER A 369 -4.60 -5.07 -3.24
C SER A 369 -4.61 -5.12 -1.71
N ARG A 370 -4.31 -4.01 -1.02
CA ARG A 370 -4.32 -3.98 0.45
C ARG A 370 -5.68 -4.38 1.04
N TRP A 371 -6.77 -3.88 0.46
CA TRP A 371 -8.13 -4.27 0.84
C TRP A 371 -8.43 -5.75 0.56
N VAL A 372 -8.01 -6.26 -0.59
CA VAL A 372 -8.22 -7.66 -1.01
C VAL A 372 -7.43 -8.61 -0.12
N TYR A 373 -6.17 -8.31 0.20
CA TYR A 373 -5.35 -9.08 1.14
C TYR A 373 -5.99 -9.07 2.53
N GLY A 374 -6.40 -7.91 3.05
CA GLY A 374 -7.06 -7.80 4.35
C GLY A 374 -8.37 -8.58 4.42
N LEU A 375 -9.21 -8.44 3.40
CA LEU A 375 -10.48 -9.18 3.30
C LEU A 375 -10.24 -10.69 3.19
N THR A 376 -9.24 -11.11 2.41
CA THR A 376 -8.90 -12.53 2.23
C THR A 376 -8.30 -13.12 3.50
N ALA A 377 -7.43 -12.39 4.20
CA ALA A 377 -6.90 -12.78 5.50
C ALA A 377 -8.02 -12.97 6.53
N LEU A 378 -8.96 -12.01 6.60
CA LEU A 378 -10.15 -12.10 7.46
C LEU A 378 -11.03 -13.31 7.10
N LEU A 379 -11.27 -13.53 5.79
CA LEU A 379 -12.03 -14.66 5.30
C LEU A 379 -11.35 -15.99 5.66
N CYS A 380 -10.05 -16.11 5.44
CA CYS A 380 -9.26 -17.29 5.79
C CYS A 380 -9.27 -17.54 7.30
N ALA A 381 -9.10 -16.50 8.14
CA ALA A 381 -9.21 -16.63 9.59
C ALA A 381 -10.60 -17.12 10.01
N THR A 382 -11.65 -16.56 9.42
CA THR A 382 -13.03 -16.96 9.68
C THR A 382 -13.28 -18.42 9.26
N LEU A 383 -12.79 -18.82 8.08
CA LEU A 383 -12.88 -20.20 7.58
C LEU A 383 -12.05 -21.18 8.42
N ALA A 384 -10.90 -20.76 8.96
CA ALA A 384 -10.09 -21.56 9.88
C ALA A 384 -10.85 -21.84 11.18
N VAL A 385 -11.46 -20.81 11.78
CA VAL A 385 -12.29 -20.94 13.00
C VAL A 385 -13.47 -21.87 12.75
N PHE A 386 -14.24 -21.65 11.67
CA PHE A 386 -15.37 -22.53 11.36
C PHE A 386 -14.95 -23.96 11.02
N SER A 387 -13.83 -24.15 10.32
CA SER A 387 -13.28 -25.48 10.03
C SER A 387 -12.82 -26.19 11.31
N PHE A 388 -12.34 -25.45 12.31
CA PHE A 388 -11.95 -25.99 13.60
C PHE A 388 -13.16 -26.42 14.44
N LEU A 389 -14.23 -25.60 14.44
CA LEU A 389 -15.50 -25.98 15.04
C LEU A 389 -16.09 -27.23 14.37
N ASP A 390 -16.00 -27.33 13.04
CA ASP A 390 -16.41 -28.50 12.29
C ASP A 390 -15.55 -29.74 12.58
N PHE A 391 -14.24 -29.56 12.77
CA PHE A 391 -13.34 -30.63 13.20
C PHE A 391 -13.77 -31.19 14.56
N LEU A 392 -14.07 -30.32 15.52
CA LEU A 392 -14.57 -30.73 16.83
C LEU A 392 -15.92 -31.45 16.75
N ARG A 393 -16.84 -31.02 15.87
CA ARG A 393 -18.13 -31.70 15.64
C ARG A 393 -17.97 -33.03 14.92
N ALA A 394 -17.09 -33.10 13.92
CA ALA A 394 -16.76 -34.33 13.20
C ALA A 394 -16.16 -35.38 14.13
N ARG A 395 -15.27 -34.98 15.06
CA ARG A 395 -14.70 -35.87 16.09
C ARG A 395 -15.76 -36.41 17.06
N ARG A 396 -16.86 -35.69 17.27
CA ARG A 396 -18.01 -36.12 18.08
C ARG A 396 -19.03 -36.97 17.30
N GLY A 397 -18.77 -37.29 16.02
CA GLY A 397 -19.68 -38.08 15.18
C GLY A 397 -20.89 -37.32 14.63
N GLN A 398 -20.97 -36.00 14.82
CA GLN A 398 -22.07 -35.15 14.35
C GLN A 398 -21.77 -34.58 12.96
N ILE A 399 -21.72 -35.44 11.94
CA ILE A 399 -21.38 -35.05 10.55
C ILE A 399 -22.50 -34.21 9.89
N GLY A 400 -23.74 -34.31 10.39
CA GLY A 400 -24.89 -33.60 9.83
C GLY A 400 -24.94 -32.09 10.13
N ASP A 401 -24.46 -31.66 11.30
CA ASP A 401 -24.57 -30.28 11.81
C ASP A 401 -23.25 -29.50 11.69
N MET A 402 -22.56 -29.61 10.55
CA MET A 402 -21.38 -28.78 10.28
C MET A 402 -21.78 -27.31 10.08
N SER A 403 -21.06 -26.39 10.73
CA SER A 403 -21.27 -24.94 10.71
C SER A 403 -21.03 -24.31 9.33
N LEU A 404 -20.21 -24.96 8.49
CA LEU A 404 -20.00 -24.61 7.08
C LEU A 404 -21.04 -25.24 6.13
N ASN A 405 -22.14 -25.81 6.65
CA ASN A 405 -23.29 -26.13 5.81
C ASN A 405 -24.14 -24.88 5.59
N LEU A 406 -24.56 -24.67 4.34
CA LEU A 406 -25.44 -23.58 3.97
C LEU A 406 -26.72 -23.61 4.83
N PRO A 407 -27.13 -22.51 5.48
CA PRO A 407 -28.34 -22.47 6.30
C PRO A 407 -29.55 -22.87 5.45
N HIS A 408 -30.49 -23.61 6.06
CA HIS A 408 -31.59 -24.27 5.35
C HIS A 408 -32.44 -23.30 4.49
N SER A 409 -32.55 -22.05 4.93
CA SER A 409 -33.23 -20.93 4.26
C SER A 409 -32.50 -20.48 2.98
N LEU A 410 -31.17 -20.44 2.97
CA LEU A 410 -30.36 -20.11 1.79
C LEU A 410 -30.38 -21.27 0.78
N ARG A 411 -30.33 -22.52 1.27
CA ARG A 411 -30.51 -23.73 0.45
C ARG A 411 -31.87 -23.75 -0.26
N MET A 412 -32.93 -23.34 0.42
CA MET A 412 -34.28 -23.22 -0.16
C MET A 412 -34.38 -22.09 -1.19
N ARG A 413 -33.76 -20.93 -0.96
CA ARG A 413 -33.72 -19.82 -1.94
C ARG A 413 -32.93 -20.19 -3.19
N ILE A 414 -31.78 -20.85 -3.04
CA ILE A 414 -30.99 -21.34 -4.17
C ILE A 414 -31.78 -22.39 -4.95
N ASN A 415 -32.42 -23.36 -4.28
CA ASN A 415 -33.28 -24.34 -4.92
C ASN A 415 -34.49 -23.72 -5.66
N ALA A 416 -35.07 -22.63 -5.13
CA ALA A 416 -36.16 -21.91 -5.79
C ALA A 416 -35.70 -21.15 -7.05
N ILE A 417 -34.48 -20.59 -7.05
CA ILE A 417 -33.87 -19.96 -8.22
C ILE A 417 -33.46 -21.03 -9.26
N ILE A 418 -33.01 -22.20 -8.82
CA ILE A 418 -32.67 -23.34 -9.68
C ILE A 418 -33.92 -23.92 -10.36
N ARG A 419 -35.05 -24.02 -9.63
CA ARG A 419 -36.33 -24.47 -10.20
C ARG A 419 -36.93 -23.52 -11.25
N ARG A 420 -36.51 -22.25 -11.29
CA ARG A 420 -36.91 -21.28 -12.33
C ARG A 420 -36.25 -21.49 -13.69
N GLY A 421 -35.54 -22.61 -13.92
CA GLY A 421 -35.25 -23.07 -15.27
C GLY A 421 -34.34 -22.14 -16.07
N ARG A 422 -33.27 -21.60 -15.47
CA ARG A 422 -32.19 -21.04 -16.29
C ARG A 422 -31.56 -22.18 -17.09
N LYS A 423 -31.52 -22.06 -18.43
CA LYS A 423 -30.88 -23.03 -19.34
C LYS A 423 -29.44 -23.27 -18.92
N ALA A 424 -28.92 -24.50 -19.13
CA ALA A 424 -27.54 -24.87 -18.82
C ALA A 424 -26.50 -23.85 -19.36
N GLN A 425 -26.77 -23.25 -20.52
CA GLN A 425 -25.97 -22.21 -21.16
C GLN A 425 -25.73 -20.97 -20.30
N ALA A 426 -26.74 -20.47 -19.56
CA ALA A 426 -26.58 -19.28 -18.73
C ALA A 426 -25.60 -19.51 -17.57
N TYR A 427 -25.50 -20.75 -17.09
CA TYR A 427 -24.58 -21.12 -16.03
C TYR A 427 -23.15 -21.35 -16.55
N VAL A 428 -23.01 -21.91 -17.74
CA VAL A 428 -21.71 -22.03 -18.42
C VAL A 428 -21.14 -20.64 -18.70
N ALA A 429 -21.96 -19.73 -19.23
CA ALA A 429 -21.57 -18.34 -19.45
C ALA A 429 -21.24 -17.61 -18.14
N GLY A 430 -22.08 -17.77 -17.10
CA GLY A 430 -21.82 -17.21 -15.78
C GLY A 430 -20.51 -17.69 -15.19
N ALA A 431 -20.23 -18.99 -15.26
CA ALA A 431 -18.99 -19.57 -14.77
C ALA A 431 -17.75 -19.06 -15.52
N PHE A 432 -17.83 -18.90 -16.84
CA PHE A 432 -16.76 -18.30 -17.64
C PHE A 432 -16.44 -16.87 -17.19
N VAL A 433 -17.47 -16.03 -17.04
CA VAL A 433 -17.31 -14.63 -16.58
C VAL A 433 -16.77 -14.59 -15.15
N THR A 434 -17.28 -15.44 -14.26
CA THR A 434 -16.75 -15.54 -12.90
C THR A 434 -15.27 -15.94 -12.92
N GLY A 435 -14.85 -16.87 -13.79
CA GLY A 435 -13.45 -17.25 -13.96
C GLY A 435 -12.56 -16.09 -14.39
N LEU A 436 -13.02 -15.30 -15.38
CA LEU A 436 -12.31 -14.08 -15.81
C LEU A 436 -12.13 -13.09 -14.65
N VAL A 437 -13.20 -12.76 -13.93
CA VAL A 437 -13.17 -11.77 -12.84
C VAL A 437 -12.29 -12.25 -11.68
N VAL A 438 -12.43 -13.52 -11.31
CA VAL A 438 -11.62 -14.13 -10.24
C VAL A 438 -10.13 -14.11 -10.60
N SER A 439 -9.78 -14.31 -11.87
CA SER A 439 -8.37 -14.29 -12.30
C SER A 439 -7.71 -12.92 -12.10
N PHE A 440 -8.45 -11.83 -12.33
CA PHE A 440 -7.93 -10.49 -12.03
C PHE A 440 -7.70 -10.28 -10.53
N LEU A 441 -8.53 -10.90 -9.68
CA LEU A 441 -8.35 -10.87 -8.23
C LEU A 441 -7.16 -11.74 -7.79
N GLU A 442 -7.00 -12.92 -8.39
CA GLU A 442 -5.87 -13.83 -8.14
C GLU A 442 -4.52 -13.22 -8.56
N LEU A 443 -4.51 -12.44 -9.65
CA LEU A 443 -3.34 -11.70 -10.11
C LEU A 443 -2.81 -10.75 -9.02
N ALA A 444 -3.70 -10.12 -8.25
CA ALA A 444 -3.31 -9.29 -7.11
C ALA A 444 -2.72 -10.13 -5.96
N CYS A 445 -3.24 -11.34 -5.72
CA CYS A 445 -2.75 -12.25 -4.66
C CYS A 445 -1.39 -12.90 -4.98
N THR A 446 -1.09 -13.14 -6.26
CA THR A 446 -0.02 -14.11 -6.64
C THR A 446 0.77 -13.80 -7.92
N GLY A 447 0.34 -12.81 -8.71
CA GLY A 447 0.91 -12.54 -10.03
C GLY A 447 2.30 -11.90 -10.04
N GLN A 448 2.93 -11.71 -8.88
CA GLN A 448 4.07 -10.79 -8.74
C GLN A 448 5.45 -11.40 -8.97
N VAL A 449 5.63 -12.74 -8.90
CA VAL A 449 7.00 -13.30 -8.82
C VAL A 449 7.55 -13.80 -10.17
N TYR A 450 6.75 -14.44 -11.02
CA TYR A 450 7.26 -15.13 -12.24
C TYR A 450 6.60 -14.72 -13.55
N LEU A 451 5.34 -14.28 -13.51
CA LEU A 451 4.64 -13.71 -14.64
C LEU A 451 5.39 -12.52 -15.28
N PRO A 452 6.01 -11.60 -14.51
CA PRO A 452 6.83 -10.50 -15.04
C PRO A 452 7.93 -10.95 -15.99
N THR A 453 8.70 -11.95 -15.59
CA THR A 453 9.86 -12.44 -16.34
C THR A 453 9.43 -13.08 -17.65
N ILE A 454 8.34 -13.84 -17.65
CA ILE A 454 7.83 -14.49 -18.87
C ILE A 454 7.27 -13.44 -19.83
N ILE A 455 6.48 -12.47 -19.33
CA ILE A 455 5.96 -11.36 -20.12
C ILE A 455 7.10 -10.60 -20.80
N PHE A 456 8.15 -10.27 -20.07
CA PHE A 456 9.28 -9.53 -20.64
C PHE A 456 10.00 -10.33 -21.73
N VAL A 457 10.29 -11.61 -21.53
CA VAL A 457 10.96 -12.41 -22.57
C VAL A 457 10.07 -12.58 -23.82
N THR A 458 8.73 -12.45 -23.69
CA THR A 458 7.84 -12.43 -24.87
C THR A 458 7.92 -11.14 -25.70
N SER A 459 8.46 -10.04 -25.15
CA SER A 459 8.68 -8.79 -25.90
C SER A 459 9.88 -8.88 -26.84
N ILE A 460 10.81 -9.81 -26.59
CA ILE A 460 12.02 -10.03 -27.41
C ILE A 460 11.71 -10.94 -28.61
N PRO A 461 11.85 -10.47 -29.87
CA PRO A 461 11.47 -11.24 -31.06
C PRO A 461 12.15 -12.60 -31.19
N ALA A 462 13.44 -12.70 -30.82
CA ALA A 462 14.25 -13.91 -30.99
C ALA A 462 13.80 -15.10 -30.13
N LEU A 463 13.19 -14.86 -28.96
CA LEU A 463 12.78 -15.91 -28.01
C LEU A 463 11.28 -15.97 -27.81
N ARG A 464 10.52 -15.09 -28.45
CA ARG A 464 9.07 -14.96 -28.31
C ARG A 464 8.34 -16.30 -28.42
N ALA A 465 8.71 -17.15 -29.38
CA ALA A 465 8.10 -18.47 -29.55
C ALA A 465 8.33 -19.39 -28.32
N ARG A 466 9.54 -19.38 -27.75
CA ARG A 466 9.87 -20.19 -26.58
C ARG A 466 9.26 -19.62 -25.30
N ALA A 467 9.22 -18.30 -25.18
CA ALA A 467 8.58 -17.59 -24.07
C ALA A 467 7.06 -17.82 -24.04
N ILE A 468 6.38 -17.74 -25.19
CA ILE A 468 4.97 -18.11 -25.32
C ILE A 468 4.76 -19.59 -24.96
N GLY A 469 5.68 -20.48 -25.36
CA GLY A 469 5.63 -21.89 -24.96
C GLY A 469 5.68 -22.09 -23.44
N TYR A 470 6.57 -21.39 -22.75
CA TYR A 470 6.64 -21.43 -21.29
C TYR A 470 5.46 -20.73 -20.62
N LEU A 471 4.94 -19.64 -21.18
CA LEU A 471 3.71 -19.00 -20.72
C LEU A 471 2.53 -19.97 -20.79
N LEU A 472 2.37 -20.68 -21.91
CA LEU A 472 1.33 -21.69 -22.08
C LEU A 472 1.52 -22.85 -21.10
N LEU A 473 2.75 -23.33 -20.91
CA LEU A 473 3.06 -24.39 -19.95
C LEU A 473 2.71 -23.95 -18.52
N TYR A 474 3.12 -22.75 -18.14
CA TYR A 474 2.80 -22.15 -16.85
C TYR A 474 1.29 -22.09 -16.64
N ASN A 475 0.56 -21.50 -17.59
CA ASN A 475 -0.90 -21.37 -17.54
C ASN A 475 -1.60 -22.73 -17.47
N LEU A 476 -1.10 -23.73 -18.20
CA LEU A 476 -1.66 -25.08 -18.17
C LEU A 476 -1.49 -25.72 -16.79
N LEU A 477 -0.33 -25.54 -16.17
CA LEU A 477 -0.04 -26.11 -14.85
C LEU A 477 -0.74 -25.36 -13.72
N PHE A 478 -0.87 -24.03 -13.85
CA PHE A 478 -1.71 -23.19 -13.00
C PHE A 478 -3.15 -23.68 -12.95
N VAL A 479 -3.71 -24.03 -14.10
CA VAL A 479 -5.10 -24.47 -14.20
C VAL A 479 -5.28 -25.98 -13.90
N THR A 480 -4.19 -26.74 -13.85
CA THR A 480 -4.22 -28.20 -13.62
C THR A 480 -4.91 -28.59 -12.30
N PRO A 481 -4.62 -27.96 -11.13
CA PRO A 481 -5.35 -28.23 -9.89
C PRO A 481 -6.88 -28.08 -10.02
N LEU A 482 -7.36 -27.04 -10.72
CA LEU A 482 -8.79 -26.84 -10.96
C LEU A 482 -9.37 -27.99 -11.80
N VAL A 483 -8.69 -28.37 -12.89
CA VAL A 483 -9.11 -29.48 -13.76
C VAL A 483 -9.18 -30.79 -12.98
N VAL A 484 -8.19 -31.05 -12.12
CA VAL A 484 -8.17 -32.24 -11.25
C VAL A 484 -9.37 -32.23 -10.32
N VAL A 485 -9.66 -31.10 -9.66
CA VAL A 485 -10.79 -31.01 -8.72
C VAL A 485 -12.14 -31.16 -9.42
N PHE A 486 -12.35 -30.54 -10.58
CA PHE A 486 -13.60 -30.73 -11.33
C PHE A 486 -13.75 -32.17 -11.85
N SER A 487 -12.65 -32.82 -12.24
CA SER A 487 -12.65 -34.23 -12.62
C SER A 487 -13.00 -35.14 -11.44
N LEU A 488 -12.43 -34.87 -10.27
CA LEU A 488 -12.75 -35.57 -9.03
C LEU A 488 -14.20 -35.33 -8.59
N ALA A 489 -14.72 -34.11 -8.75
CA ALA A 489 -16.12 -33.79 -8.46
C ALA A 489 -17.07 -34.55 -9.41
N TYR A 490 -16.70 -34.68 -10.69
CA TYR A 490 -17.43 -35.51 -11.65
C TYR A 490 -17.49 -36.98 -11.24
N CYS A 491 -16.34 -37.59 -10.91
CA CYS A 491 -16.25 -38.98 -10.42
C CYS A 491 -16.92 -39.16 -9.04
N GLY A 492 -16.83 -38.16 -8.17
CA GLY A 492 -17.36 -38.16 -6.82
C GLY A 492 -18.88 -38.03 -6.76
N THR A 493 -19.48 -37.27 -7.69
CA THR A 493 -20.94 -37.22 -7.84
C THR A 493 -21.51 -38.53 -8.38
N THR A 494 -20.67 -39.42 -8.94
CA THR A 494 -21.05 -40.74 -9.45
C THR A 494 -20.77 -41.89 -8.46
N SER A 495 -19.79 -41.77 -7.56
CA SER A 495 -19.42 -42.85 -6.63
C SER A 495 -19.88 -42.61 -5.19
N LYS A 496 -20.77 -43.51 -4.69
CA LYS A 496 -21.14 -43.58 -3.25
C LYS A 496 -19.95 -43.92 -2.34
N GLU A 497 -18.89 -44.51 -2.87
CA GLU A 497 -17.71 -44.91 -2.09
C GLU A 497 -16.81 -43.72 -1.75
N LEU A 498 -16.66 -42.76 -2.67
CA LEU A 498 -15.89 -41.55 -2.41
C LEU A 498 -16.56 -40.69 -1.33
N THR A 499 -17.89 -40.57 -1.38
CA THR A 499 -18.66 -39.89 -0.33
C THR A 499 -18.45 -40.57 1.02
N ARG A 500 -18.44 -41.92 1.06
CA ARG A 500 -18.21 -42.69 2.29
C ARG A 500 -16.78 -42.56 2.80
N PHE A 501 -15.78 -42.52 1.92
CA PHE A 501 -14.37 -42.27 2.28
C PHE A 501 -14.17 -40.86 2.86
N LEU A 502 -14.72 -39.83 2.21
CA LEU A 502 -14.67 -38.44 2.69
C LEU A 502 -15.39 -38.27 4.03
N GLN A 503 -16.53 -38.95 4.24
CA GLN A 503 -17.22 -38.96 5.52
C GLN A 503 -16.42 -39.67 6.62
N ARG A 504 -15.77 -40.80 6.29
CA ARG A 504 -14.96 -41.57 7.25
C ARG A 504 -13.72 -40.81 7.69
N ASN A 505 -13.12 -40.04 6.79
CA ASN A 505 -11.94 -39.21 7.06
C ASN A 505 -12.28 -37.73 7.29
N ALA A 506 -13.56 -37.38 7.52
CA ALA A 506 -14.01 -35.99 7.59
C ALA A 506 -13.26 -35.18 8.65
N ALA A 507 -12.94 -35.78 9.81
CA ALA A 507 -12.14 -35.14 10.85
C ALA A 507 -10.71 -34.80 10.38
N VAL A 508 -10.04 -35.73 9.68
CA VAL A 508 -8.67 -35.50 9.18
C VAL A 508 -8.67 -34.42 8.09
N VAL A 509 -9.64 -34.47 7.18
CA VAL A 509 -9.78 -33.48 6.10
C VAL A 509 -10.08 -32.08 6.67
N LYS A 510 -10.94 -31.99 7.69
CA LYS A 510 -11.25 -30.72 8.38
C LYS A 510 -10.04 -30.18 9.15
N LEU A 511 -9.26 -31.03 9.79
CA LEU A 511 -8.01 -30.61 10.43
C LEU A 511 -7.01 -30.07 9.40
N GLY A 512 -6.88 -30.71 8.24
CA GLY A 512 -6.05 -30.22 7.13
C GLY A 512 -6.49 -28.84 6.64
N MET A 513 -7.80 -28.61 6.50
CA MET A 513 -8.34 -27.28 6.15
C MET A 513 -8.04 -26.22 7.22
N VAL A 514 -8.09 -26.56 8.51
CA VAL A 514 -7.74 -25.63 9.59
C VAL A 514 -6.29 -25.20 9.47
N VAL A 515 -5.37 -26.16 9.31
CA VAL A 515 -3.94 -25.87 9.18
C VAL A 515 -3.69 -24.98 7.97
N LEU A 516 -4.25 -25.33 6.81
CA LEU A 516 -4.10 -24.57 5.57
C LEU A 516 -4.63 -23.13 5.71
N PHE A 517 -5.88 -22.94 6.15
CA PHE A 517 -6.46 -21.61 6.27
C PHE A 517 -5.79 -20.76 7.36
N ALA A 518 -5.34 -21.37 8.46
CA ALA A 518 -4.60 -20.67 9.50
C ALA A 518 -3.23 -20.22 9.00
N SER A 519 -2.48 -21.08 8.31
CA SER A 519 -1.18 -20.70 7.73
C SER A 519 -1.32 -19.59 6.69
N LEU A 520 -2.37 -19.65 5.86
CA LEU A 520 -2.64 -18.63 4.85
C LEU A 520 -3.06 -17.30 5.48
N ALA A 521 -3.88 -17.33 6.53
CA ALA A 521 -4.28 -16.12 7.25
C ALA A 521 -3.10 -15.44 7.95
N VAL A 522 -2.21 -16.22 8.57
CA VAL A 522 -0.99 -15.68 9.19
C VAL A 522 -0.06 -15.08 8.14
N TRP A 523 0.20 -15.80 7.04
CA TRP A 523 1.05 -15.30 5.96
C TRP A 523 0.50 -14.00 5.35
N LEU A 524 -0.79 -13.98 4.97
CA LEU A 524 -1.43 -12.79 4.43
C LEU A 524 -1.47 -11.62 5.43
N GLY A 525 -1.63 -11.91 6.73
CA GLY A 525 -1.62 -10.90 7.79
C GLY A 525 -0.23 -10.30 8.02
N LEU A 526 0.82 -11.14 7.97
CA LEU A 526 2.21 -10.69 8.05
C LEU A 526 2.61 -9.86 6.82
N SER A 527 2.06 -10.15 5.64
CA SER A 527 2.30 -9.34 4.43
C SER A 527 1.58 -7.98 4.43
N LEU A 528 0.74 -7.70 5.43
CA LEU A 528 0.03 -6.42 5.59
C LEU A 528 0.62 -5.53 6.70
N LEU A 529 1.44 -6.13 7.56
CA LEU A 529 2.24 -5.48 8.59
C LEU A 529 3.57 -5.07 7.98
#